data_AF-A0A2I3GP55-F1
#
_entry.id   AF-A0A2I3GP55-F1
#
_cell.length_a   1.000
_cell.length_b   1.000
_cell.length_c   1.000
_cell.angle_alpha   90.00
_cell.angle_beta   90.00
_cell.angle_gamma   90.00
#
_symmetry.space_group_name_H-M   'P 1'
#
loop_
_entity.id
_entity.type
_entity.pdbx_description
1 polymer ?
#
loop_
_entity_poly.entity_id
_entity_poly.type
_entity_poly.pdbx_seq_one_letter_code
_entity_poly.pdbx_strand_id
1 'polypeptide(L)'
;MEEPGATPQRYLGLVLGELRRVAAALPESMRLDSNPHGFPCELVICAAVAAFFAVLLFLWRSFRSVRSQLYVGREKKLAIMLSGLIEEKCRLLEKFSLVQKEYEDYEVASSLEDASFEKAAAEARSLEATCEKLNRSSSELEHEILCLEKELKEEKSKHSQQNELMEDISKRIQPLADKSKSLKSQVAEAKMIFKGFQMTEKQLKIAIKDALNENSQLQESQKQLFQEAEVWNEQVSELNKQKITCEDSKVHAEQVLNDKANRIKTLTERLLKMKDWAARLREDVTDDDNLELEVNSESEDGLKSTPASPWTPPFTLPCHCHSISETVCSPSKYTVTSV
;
A
#
# COMPACT_ATOMS: atom_id res chain seq x y z
N MET A 1 48.53 -46.36 26.42
CA MET A 1 47.07 -46.19 26.62
C MET A 1 46.64 -45.09 25.66
N GLU A 2 45.68 -45.41 24.80
CA GLU A 2 45.37 -44.76 23.51
C GLU A 2 44.85 -43.32 23.62
N GLU A 3 45.22 -42.50 22.62
CA GLU A 3 44.53 -41.25 22.27
C GLU A 3 43.27 -41.53 21.42
N PRO A 4 42.18 -40.77 21.56
CA PRO A 4 41.08 -40.78 20.60
C PRO A 4 41.19 -39.61 19.62
N GLY A 5 41.68 -39.90 18.41
CA GLY A 5 41.58 -39.01 17.25
C GLY A 5 40.14 -38.97 16.70
N ALA A 6 39.40 -37.91 16.99
CA ALA A 6 38.10 -37.64 16.37
C ALA A 6 38.30 -36.84 15.07
N THR A 7 38.09 -37.50 13.93
CA THR A 7 38.21 -36.92 12.59
C THR A 7 37.02 -36.00 12.24
N PRO A 8 37.24 -34.76 11.77
CA PRO A 8 36.18 -33.81 11.36
C PRO A 8 35.33 -34.25 10.14
N GLN A 9 35.72 -35.34 9.46
CA GLN A 9 35.09 -35.78 8.21
C GLN A 9 33.66 -36.31 8.36
N ARG A 10 33.28 -36.85 9.52
CA ARG A 10 31.94 -37.44 9.70
C ARG A 10 30.84 -36.38 9.80
N TYR A 11 31.14 -35.22 10.36
CA TYR A 11 30.15 -34.13 10.51
C TYR A 11 29.82 -33.49 9.16
N LEU A 12 30.82 -33.34 8.29
CA LEU A 12 30.62 -32.82 6.93
C LEU A 12 29.84 -33.80 6.04
N GLY A 13 30.06 -35.12 6.19
CA GLY A 13 29.30 -36.14 5.49
C GLY A 13 27.82 -36.17 5.89
N LEU A 14 27.51 -35.93 7.17
CA LEU A 14 26.14 -35.80 7.68
C LEU A 14 25.44 -34.55 7.13
N VAL A 15 26.12 -33.41 7.09
CA VAL A 15 25.58 -32.17 6.55
C VAL A 15 25.36 -32.26 5.02
N LEU A 16 26.28 -32.88 4.28
CA LEU A 16 26.08 -33.15 2.85
C LEU A 16 24.94 -34.15 2.60
N GLY A 17 24.80 -35.16 3.46
CA GLY A 17 23.73 -36.16 3.39
C GLY A 17 22.35 -35.54 3.59
N GLU A 18 22.22 -34.61 4.55
CA GLU A 18 20.98 -33.86 4.77
C GLU A 18 20.68 -32.87 3.67
N LEU A 19 21.69 -32.14 3.14
CA LEU A 19 21.49 -31.27 1.98
C LEU A 19 20.98 -32.05 0.75
N ARG A 20 21.43 -33.30 0.57
CA ARG A 20 20.97 -34.16 -0.53
C ARG A 20 19.53 -34.65 -0.33
N ARG A 21 19.09 -34.88 0.92
CA ARG A 21 17.70 -35.22 1.24
C ARG A 21 16.77 -34.01 1.09
N VAL A 22 17.21 -32.82 1.50
CA VAL A 22 16.46 -31.56 1.33
C VAL A 22 16.35 -31.19 -0.15
N ALA A 23 17.40 -31.43 -0.95
CA ALA A 23 17.36 -31.25 -2.40
C ALA A 23 16.43 -32.25 -3.11
N ALA A 24 16.25 -33.45 -2.57
CA ALA A 24 15.33 -34.47 -3.09
C ALA A 24 13.87 -34.28 -2.63
N ALA A 25 13.63 -33.43 -1.63
CA ALA A 25 12.30 -33.09 -1.11
C ALA A 25 11.75 -31.75 -1.66
N LEU A 26 12.49 -31.10 -2.57
CA LEU A 26 12.07 -29.87 -3.24
C LEU A 26 11.03 -30.21 -4.33
N PRO A 27 9.93 -29.44 -4.49
CA PRO A 27 8.81 -29.84 -5.33
C PRO A 27 9.22 -30.02 -6.79
N GLU A 28 8.74 -31.11 -7.41
CA GLU A 28 8.80 -31.41 -8.86
C GLU A 28 8.01 -30.41 -9.74
N SER A 29 7.73 -29.19 -9.26
CA SER A 29 7.07 -28.12 -10.02
C SER A 29 8.01 -27.28 -10.87
N MET A 30 9.28 -27.68 -11.02
CA MET A 30 10.27 -27.01 -11.86
C MET A 30 10.69 -27.91 -13.03
N ARG A 31 9.71 -28.50 -13.71
CA ARG A 31 9.91 -28.89 -15.11
C ARG A 31 9.94 -27.61 -15.93
N LEU A 32 11.16 -27.23 -16.29
CA LEU A 32 11.51 -26.20 -17.25
C LEU A 32 10.74 -26.45 -18.55
N ASP A 33 9.67 -25.70 -18.78
CA ASP A 33 9.05 -25.63 -20.10
C ASP A 33 9.62 -24.44 -20.86
N SER A 34 9.92 -24.68 -22.13
CA SER A 34 10.83 -23.89 -22.95
C SER A 34 10.22 -22.56 -23.38
N ASN A 35 10.94 -21.45 -23.22
CA ASN A 35 10.67 -20.19 -23.92
C ASN A 35 11.99 -19.56 -24.44
N PRO A 36 12.14 -19.29 -25.74
CA PRO A 36 13.41 -18.83 -26.34
C PRO A 36 13.60 -17.32 -26.19
N HIS A 37 13.87 -16.84 -24.98
CA HIS A 37 14.65 -15.62 -24.64
C HIS A 37 14.49 -15.31 -23.14
N GLY A 38 15.29 -15.96 -22.30
CA GLY A 38 15.26 -15.75 -20.85
C GLY A 38 16.67 -15.72 -20.26
N PHE A 39 17.17 -14.53 -19.95
CA PHE A 39 18.46 -14.32 -19.30
C PHE A 39 18.46 -14.97 -17.89
N PRO A 40 19.49 -15.71 -17.48
CA PRO A 40 19.44 -16.52 -16.26
C PRO A 40 19.70 -15.64 -15.03
N CYS A 41 18.67 -14.95 -14.54
CA CYS A 41 18.76 -14.11 -13.33
C CYS A 41 19.25 -14.89 -12.09
N GLU A 42 19.05 -16.20 -12.01
CA GLU A 42 19.59 -17.05 -10.95
C GLU A 42 21.12 -17.08 -10.94
N LEU A 43 21.78 -17.14 -12.10
CA LEU A 43 23.24 -17.11 -12.17
C LEU A 43 23.81 -15.75 -11.77
N VAL A 44 23.07 -14.67 -12.08
CA VAL A 44 23.44 -13.30 -11.68
C VAL A 44 23.33 -13.14 -10.16
N ILE A 45 22.26 -13.65 -9.54
CA ILE A 45 22.06 -13.62 -8.09
C ILE A 45 23.12 -14.48 -7.39
N CYS A 46 23.37 -15.70 -7.87
CA CYS A 46 24.41 -16.57 -7.34
C CYS A 46 25.81 -15.96 -7.47
N ALA A 47 26.13 -15.33 -8.60
CA ALA A 47 27.41 -14.63 -8.80
C ALA A 47 27.54 -13.42 -7.87
N ALA A 48 26.47 -12.63 -7.68
CA ALA A 48 26.47 -11.49 -6.78
C ALA A 48 26.66 -11.91 -5.31
N VAL A 49 25.98 -12.98 -4.88
CA VAL A 49 26.13 -13.54 -3.53
C VAL A 49 27.55 -14.08 -3.31
N ALA A 50 28.09 -14.83 -4.27
CA ALA A 50 29.46 -15.34 -4.19
C ALA A 50 30.51 -14.21 -4.14
N ALA A 51 30.32 -13.15 -4.93
CA ALA A 51 31.18 -11.96 -4.91
C ALA A 51 31.12 -11.24 -3.56
N PHE A 52 29.93 -11.10 -2.97
CA PHE A 52 29.76 -10.50 -1.64
C PHE A 52 30.49 -11.29 -0.55
N PHE A 53 30.35 -12.62 -0.53
CA PHE A 53 31.10 -13.47 0.40
C PHE A 53 32.61 -13.41 0.18
N ALA A 54 33.08 -13.35 -1.07
CA ALA A 54 34.49 -13.18 -1.38
C ALA A 54 35.06 -11.86 -0.82
N VAL A 55 34.31 -10.76 -0.94
CA VAL A 55 34.68 -9.45 -0.37
C VAL A 55 34.71 -9.49 1.16
N LEU A 56 33.71 -10.10 1.80
CA LEU A 56 33.69 -10.27 3.26
C LEU A 56 34.86 -11.11 3.77
N LEU A 57 35.19 -12.21 3.07
CA LEU A 57 36.36 -13.04 3.41
C LEU A 57 37.67 -12.29 3.22
N PHE A 58 37.78 -11.49 2.15
CA PHE A 58 38.94 -10.66 1.89
C PHE A 58 39.13 -9.57 2.96
N LEU A 59 38.05 -8.88 3.34
CA LEU A 59 38.04 -7.91 4.43
C LEU A 59 38.36 -8.56 5.77
N TRP A 60 37.82 -9.74 6.07
CA TRP A 60 38.14 -10.49 7.28
C TRP A 60 39.61 -10.91 7.34
N ARG A 61 40.17 -11.43 6.23
CA ARG A 61 41.60 -11.76 6.11
C ARG A 61 42.47 -10.53 6.29
N SER A 62 42.09 -9.42 5.67
CA SER A 62 42.82 -8.15 5.76
C SER A 62 42.76 -7.58 7.18
N PHE A 63 41.59 -7.59 7.81
CA PHE A 63 41.39 -7.16 9.19
C PHE A 63 42.19 -8.03 10.15
N ARG A 64 42.18 -9.36 10.00
CA ARG A 64 42.99 -10.28 10.84
C ARG A 64 44.50 -10.04 10.66
N SER A 65 44.94 -9.73 9.44
CA SER A 65 46.35 -9.42 9.14
C SER A 65 46.79 -8.07 9.71
N VAL A 66 45.98 -7.01 9.53
CA VAL A 66 46.23 -5.67 10.08
C VAL A 66 46.19 -5.70 11.61
N ARG A 67 45.27 -6.47 12.20
CA ARG A 67 45.22 -6.67 13.65
C ARG A 67 46.48 -7.35 14.16
N SER A 68 47.03 -8.34 13.43
CA SER A 68 48.34 -8.95 13.73
C SER A 68 49.47 -7.92 13.72
N GLN A 69 49.55 -7.05 12.71
CA GLN A 69 50.56 -5.99 12.66
C GLN A 69 50.40 -4.94 13.78
N LEU A 70 49.17 -4.58 14.14
CA LEU A 70 48.89 -3.66 15.26
C LEU A 70 49.15 -4.29 16.63
N TYR A 71 49.04 -5.61 16.77
CA TYR A 71 49.46 -6.35 17.96
C TYR A 71 50.98 -6.41 18.06
N VAL A 72 51.68 -6.74 16.97
CA VAL A 72 53.15 -6.77 16.93
C VAL A 72 53.74 -5.37 17.17
N GLY A 73 53.11 -4.30 16.67
CA GLY A 73 53.55 -2.92 16.91
C GLY A 73 53.41 -2.49 18.39
N ARG A 74 52.31 -2.88 19.04
CA ARG A 74 52.10 -2.62 20.48
C ARG A 74 52.99 -3.50 21.36
N GLU A 75 53.17 -4.77 21.01
CA GLU A 75 54.09 -5.68 21.70
C GLU A 75 55.54 -5.21 21.59
N LYS A 76 56.00 -4.75 20.42
CA LYS A 76 57.35 -4.19 20.28
C LYS A 76 57.55 -2.96 21.16
N LYS A 77 56.54 -2.09 21.29
CA LYS A 77 56.60 -0.92 22.17
C LYS A 77 56.60 -1.31 23.65
N LEU A 78 55.79 -2.31 24.03
CA LEU A 78 55.79 -2.89 25.37
C LEU A 78 57.10 -3.61 25.69
N ALA A 79 57.68 -4.35 24.75
CA ALA A 79 58.94 -5.05 24.90
C ALA A 79 60.11 -4.09 25.09
N ILE A 80 60.13 -2.95 24.38
CA ILE A 80 61.15 -1.91 24.55
C ILE A 80 61.02 -1.24 25.94
N MET A 81 59.80 -0.97 26.40
CA MET A 81 59.59 -0.43 27.76
C MET A 81 59.96 -1.46 28.83
N LEU A 82 59.59 -2.73 28.63
CA LEU A 82 59.90 -3.82 29.56
C LEU A 82 61.41 -4.09 29.61
N SER A 83 62.12 -4.04 28.47
CA SER A 83 63.57 -4.20 28.43
C SER A 83 64.30 -3.03 29.08
N GLY A 84 63.83 -1.79 28.88
CA GLY A 84 64.39 -0.62 29.58
C GLY A 84 64.24 -0.74 31.10
N LEU A 85 63.05 -1.16 31.57
CA LEU A 85 62.79 -1.37 32.99
C LEU A 85 63.64 -2.53 33.57
N ILE A 86 63.81 -3.63 32.83
CA ILE A 86 64.64 -4.77 33.23
C ILE A 86 66.11 -4.37 33.28
N GLU A 87 66.60 -3.59 32.31
CA GLU A 87 67.98 -3.13 32.28
C GLU A 87 68.27 -2.15 33.43
N GLU A 88 67.34 -1.27 33.77
CA GLU A 88 67.46 -0.42 34.96
C GLU A 88 67.47 -1.25 36.26
N LYS A 89 66.60 -2.26 36.37
CA LYS A 89 66.57 -3.18 37.53
C LYS A 89 67.86 -4.01 37.63
N CYS A 90 68.40 -4.49 36.50
CA CYS A 90 69.68 -5.21 36.45
C CYS A 90 70.86 -4.28 36.79
N ARG A 91 70.86 -3.03 36.31
CA ARG A 91 71.89 -2.04 36.62
C ARG A 91 71.85 -1.61 38.10
N LEU A 92 70.66 -1.56 38.70
CA LEU A 92 70.50 -1.36 40.14
C LEU A 92 71.01 -2.57 40.93
N LEU A 93 70.70 -3.79 40.49
CA LEU A 93 71.20 -5.03 41.10
C LEU A 93 72.71 -5.20 40.94
N GLU A 94 73.30 -4.78 39.83
CA GLU A 94 74.75 -4.81 39.61
C GLU A 94 75.47 -3.80 40.51
N LYS A 95 74.91 -2.59 40.66
CA LYS A 95 75.41 -1.63 41.66
C LYS A 95 75.26 -2.16 43.08
N PHE A 96 74.14 -2.81 43.40
CA PHE A 96 73.93 -3.43 44.70
C PHE A 96 74.90 -4.60 44.94
N SER A 97 75.18 -5.39 43.90
CA SER A 97 76.15 -6.48 43.93
C SER A 97 77.59 -5.96 44.04
N LEU A 98 77.92 -4.82 43.44
CA LEU A 98 79.23 -4.19 43.57
C LEU A 98 79.42 -3.67 45.00
N VAL A 99 78.40 -3.00 45.55
CA VAL A 99 78.39 -2.54 46.95
C VAL A 99 78.44 -3.72 47.92
N GLN A 100 77.77 -4.83 47.62
CA GLN A 100 77.83 -6.05 48.42
C GLN A 100 79.20 -6.75 48.32
N LYS A 101 79.83 -6.78 47.14
CA LYS A 101 81.20 -7.29 46.97
C LYS A 101 82.23 -6.42 47.66
N GLU A 102 82.09 -5.09 47.58
CA GLU A 102 82.95 -4.17 48.31
C GLU A 102 82.75 -4.35 49.83
N TYR A 103 81.52 -4.56 50.31
CA TYR A 103 81.26 -4.85 51.72
C TYR A 103 81.91 -6.18 52.18
N GLU A 104 81.85 -7.23 51.38
CA GLU A 104 82.52 -8.52 51.65
C GLU A 104 84.05 -8.41 51.54
N ASP A 105 84.60 -7.63 50.59
CA ASP A 105 86.05 -7.34 50.51
C ASP A 105 86.52 -6.49 51.72
N TYR A 106 85.67 -5.60 52.26
CA TYR A 106 85.95 -4.85 53.49
C TYR A 106 85.82 -5.72 54.76
N GLU A 107 84.90 -6.69 54.79
CA GLU A 107 84.76 -7.65 55.89
C GLU A 107 85.94 -8.65 55.91
N VAL A 108 86.45 -9.05 54.74
CA VAL A 108 87.64 -9.91 54.58
C VAL A 108 88.97 -9.15 54.74
N ALA A 109 89.04 -7.86 54.38
CA ALA A 109 90.23 -7.03 54.59
C ALA A 109 90.38 -6.50 56.04
N SER A 110 89.44 -6.80 56.94
CA SER A 110 89.47 -6.40 58.36
C SER A 110 90.40 -7.24 59.25
N SER A 111 91.43 -7.87 58.65
CA SER A 111 92.49 -8.59 59.37
C SER A 111 93.90 -8.19 58.93
N LEU A 112 94.21 -6.89 58.81
CA LEU A 112 95.58 -6.42 59.05
C LEU A 112 95.60 -4.91 59.31
N GLU A 113 96.21 -4.55 60.43
CA GLU A 113 96.35 -3.23 61.00
C GLU A 113 97.22 -2.26 60.18
N ASP A 114 96.96 -0.97 60.45
CA ASP A 114 97.87 0.17 60.46
C ASP A 114 98.45 0.73 59.15
N ALA A 115 97.82 1.81 58.66
CA ALA A 115 98.41 3.17 58.68
C ALA A 115 97.61 4.15 57.80
N SER A 116 96.98 5.16 58.42
CA SER A 116 96.91 6.57 57.98
C SER A 116 95.67 7.26 58.56
N PHE A 117 95.84 7.77 59.79
CA PHE A 117 94.85 8.52 60.54
C PHE A 117 94.50 9.91 59.93
N GLU A 118 95.04 10.28 58.76
CA GLU A 118 94.59 11.44 57.97
C GLU A 118 93.71 11.06 56.75
N LYS A 119 93.84 9.85 56.18
CA LYS A 119 93.07 9.42 55.00
C LYS A 119 91.71 8.84 55.39
N ALA A 120 91.67 8.09 56.50
CA ALA A 120 90.43 7.62 57.12
C ALA A 120 89.55 8.78 57.62
N ALA A 121 90.13 9.91 58.05
CA ALA A 121 89.38 11.10 58.42
C ALA A 121 88.83 11.86 57.20
N ALA A 122 89.53 11.84 56.06
CA ALA A 122 89.04 12.39 54.79
C ALA A 122 87.96 11.52 54.14
N GLU A 123 88.08 10.19 54.25
CA GLU A 123 87.09 9.20 53.80
C GLU A 123 85.86 9.17 54.72
N ALA A 124 86.03 9.28 56.04
CA ALA A 124 84.90 9.43 56.97
C ALA A 124 84.11 10.72 56.70
N ARG A 125 84.79 11.85 56.44
CA ARG A 125 84.13 13.10 56.05
C ARG A 125 83.43 13.01 54.69
N SER A 126 83.97 12.27 53.73
CA SER A 126 83.32 12.08 52.42
C SER A 126 82.11 11.14 52.51
N LEU A 127 82.18 10.11 53.37
CA LEU A 127 81.11 9.16 53.62
C LEU A 127 79.98 9.77 54.48
N GLU A 128 80.33 10.67 55.41
CA GLU A 128 79.37 11.51 56.14
C GLU A 128 78.63 12.45 55.17
N ALA A 129 79.35 13.10 54.24
CA ALA A 129 78.74 13.93 53.21
C ALA A 129 77.83 13.15 52.25
N THR A 130 78.17 11.89 51.91
CA THR A 130 77.27 11.04 51.10
C THR A 130 76.06 10.55 51.90
N CYS A 131 76.20 10.24 53.19
CA CYS A 131 75.08 9.93 54.08
C CYS A 131 74.11 11.10 54.23
N GLU A 132 74.63 12.31 54.46
CA GLU A 132 73.78 13.50 54.53
C GLU A 132 73.07 13.78 53.20
N LYS A 133 73.75 13.56 52.07
CA LYS A 133 73.16 13.73 50.73
C LYS A 133 72.07 12.68 50.47
N LEU A 134 72.31 11.43 50.89
CA LEU A 134 71.33 10.36 50.81
C LEU A 134 70.10 10.68 51.67
N ASN A 135 70.30 11.15 52.91
CA ASN A 135 69.21 11.58 53.80
C ASN A 135 68.42 12.75 53.22
N ARG A 136 69.08 13.75 52.63
CA ARG A 136 68.39 14.82 51.89
C ARG A 136 67.56 14.25 50.74
N SER A 137 68.11 13.34 49.93
CA SER A 137 67.37 12.71 48.83
C SER A 137 66.24 11.78 49.30
N SER A 138 66.39 11.13 50.45
CA SER A 138 65.35 10.29 51.05
C SER A 138 64.18 11.14 51.51
N SER A 139 64.46 12.27 52.16
CA SER A 139 63.43 13.22 52.57
C SER A 139 62.72 13.87 51.38
N GLU A 140 63.44 14.16 50.30
CA GLU A 140 62.87 14.68 49.05
C GLU A 140 61.97 13.64 48.38
N LEU A 141 62.43 12.39 48.27
CA LEU A 141 61.65 11.27 47.74
C LEU A 141 60.39 11.00 48.58
N GLU A 142 60.47 11.04 49.90
CA GLU A 142 59.30 10.91 50.78
C GLU A 142 58.27 12.01 50.53
N HIS A 143 58.73 13.25 50.34
CA HIS A 143 57.84 14.36 50.01
C HIS A 143 57.18 14.18 48.63
N GLU A 144 57.94 13.74 47.62
CA GLU A 144 57.40 13.40 46.29
C GLU A 144 56.35 12.28 46.37
N ILE A 145 56.61 11.22 47.15
CA ILE A 145 55.65 10.13 47.39
C ILE A 145 54.36 10.70 47.99
N LEU A 146 54.45 11.59 48.99
CA LEU A 146 53.28 12.23 49.60
C LEU A 146 52.53 13.13 48.62
N CYS A 147 53.22 13.85 47.74
CA CYS A 147 52.60 14.64 46.68
C CYS A 147 51.86 13.74 45.67
N LEU A 148 52.51 12.69 45.18
CA LEU A 148 51.91 11.71 44.28
C LEU A 148 50.72 11.00 44.89
N GLU A 149 50.76 10.69 46.19
CA GLU A 149 49.63 10.07 46.90
C GLU A 149 48.42 11.00 46.97
N LYS A 150 48.64 12.31 47.16
CA LYS A 150 47.57 13.33 47.12
C LYS A 150 46.97 13.44 45.72
N GLU A 151 47.79 13.54 44.68
CA GLU A 151 47.34 13.58 43.29
C GLU A 151 46.54 12.33 42.90
N LEU A 152 47.00 11.14 43.32
CA LEU A 152 46.29 9.88 43.06
C LEU A 152 44.92 9.83 43.75
N LYS A 153 44.81 10.35 44.98
CA LYS A 153 43.52 10.48 45.68
C LYS A 153 42.59 11.46 44.95
N GLU A 154 43.11 12.59 44.48
CA GLU A 154 42.35 13.58 43.72
C GLU A 154 41.84 12.99 42.39
N GLU A 155 42.72 12.34 41.61
CA GLU A 155 42.33 11.69 40.35
C GLU A 155 41.30 10.58 40.56
N LYS A 156 41.43 9.80 41.64
CA LYS A 156 40.42 8.79 41.99
C LYS A 156 39.05 9.43 42.28
N SER A 157 39.02 10.59 42.94
CA SER A 157 37.76 11.32 43.18
C SER A 157 37.14 11.87 41.89
N LYS A 158 37.96 12.45 41.00
CA LYS A 158 37.51 12.92 39.68
C LYS A 158 36.99 11.77 38.82
N HIS A 159 37.68 10.63 38.83
CA HIS A 159 37.25 9.45 38.09
C HIS A 159 35.90 8.92 38.62
N SER A 160 35.71 8.93 39.95
CA SER A 160 34.41 8.59 40.55
C SER A 160 33.30 9.54 40.08
N GLN A 161 33.57 10.86 40.08
CA GLN A 161 32.61 11.86 39.63
C GLN A 161 32.26 11.71 38.13
N GLN A 162 33.26 11.44 37.29
CA GLN A 162 33.02 11.15 35.87
C GLN A 162 32.15 9.91 35.67
N ASN A 163 32.35 8.87 36.49
CA ASN A 163 31.59 7.64 36.39
C ASN A 163 30.10 7.87 36.78
N GLU A 164 29.85 8.70 37.79
CA GLU A 164 28.48 9.12 38.16
C GLU A 164 27.82 9.95 37.04
N LEU A 165 28.54 10.91 36.44
CA LEU A 165 28.06 11.67 35.30
C LEU A 165 27.77 10.78 34.09
N MET A 166 28.62 9.78 33.84
CA MET A 166 28.42 8.81 32.78
C MET A 166 27.14 8.00 33.02
N GLU A 167 26.87 7.61 34.27
CA GLU A 167 25.63 6.93 34.65
C GLU A 167 24.39 7.81 34.42
N ASP A 168 24.43 9.09 34.81
CA ASP A 168 23.32 10.04 34.55
C ASP A 168 23.08 10.24 33.05
N ILE A 169 24.16 10.41 32.26
CA ILE A 169 24.07 10.52 30.80
C ILE A 169 23.45 9.25 30.20
N SER A 170 23.86 8.06 30.64
CA SER A 170 23.26 6.80 30.20
C SER A 170 21.77 6.69 30.56
N LYS A 171 21.37 7.12 31.77
CA LYS A 171 19.97 7.16 32.20
C LYS A 171 19.13 8.09 31.32
N ARG A 172 19.69 9.19 30.80
CA ARG A 172 18.99 10.10 29.88
C ARG A 172 18.95 9.58 28.44
N ILE A 173 20.01 8.93 27.96
CA ILE A 173 20.08 8.39 26.59
C ILE A 173 19.04 7.28 26.37
N GLN A 174 18.83 6.41 27.35
CA GLN A 174 17.92 5.27 27.22
C GLN A 174 16.47 5.65 26.85
N PRO A 175 15.77 6.55 27.58
CA PRO A 175 14.41 6.95 27.21
C PRO A 175 14.35 7.72 25.88
N LEU A 176 15.41 8.45 25.51
CA LEU A 176 15.53 9.09 24.21
C LEU A 176 15.62 8.03 23.07
N ALA A 177 16.39 6.96 23.28
CA ALA A 177 16.48 5.85 22.33
C ALA A 177 15.13 5.13 22.18
N ASP A 178 14.40 4.91 23.27
CA ASP A 178 13.09 4.26 23.24
C ASP A 178 12.02 5.16 22.60
N LYS A 179 12.02 6.47 22.88
CA LYS A 179 11.21 7.45 22.15
C LYS A 179 11.53 7.45 20.66
N SER A 180 12.81 7.35 20.26
CA SER A 180 13.20 7.25 18.86
C SER A 180 12.64 6.00 18.18
N LYS A 181 12.66 4.84 18.86
CA LYS A 181 12.05 3.59 18.36
C LYS A 181 10.53 3.75 18.20
N SER A 182 9.86 4.31 19.19
CA SER A 182 8.41 4.59 19.13
C SER A 182 8.04 5.57 18.02
N LEU A 183 8.84 6.62 17.82
CA LEU A 183 8.61 7.58 16.74
C LEU A 183 8.82 6.93 15.36
N LYS A 184 9.82 6.05 15.23
CA LYS A 184 9.99 5.24 14.00
C LYS A 184 8.78 4.34 13.72
N SER A 185 8.20 3.72 14.74
CA SER A 185 6.99 2.92 14.55
C SER A 185 5.78 3.78 14.17
N GLN A 186 5.58 4.93 14.81
CA GLN A 186 4.52 5.88 14.44
C GLN A 186 4.67 6.40 13.00
N VAL A 187 5.90 6.69 12.57
CA VAL A 187 6.17 7.08 11.18
C VAL A 187 5.84 5.95 10.21
N ALA A 188 6.12 4.70 10.56
CA ALA A 188 5.75 3.55 9.73
C ALA A 188 4.23 3.37 9.63
N GLU A 189 3.51 3.53 10.74
CA GLU A 189 2.04 3.49 10.78
C GLU A 189 1.42 4.62 9.94
N ALA A 190 1.87 5.87 10.16
CA ALA A 190 1.42 7.03 9.39
C ALA A 190 1.68 6.85 7.88
N LYS A 191 2.81 6.22 7.51
CA LYS A 191 3.12 5.91 6.10
C LYS A 191 2.14 4.90 5.49
N MET A 192 1.66 3.93 6.27
CA MET A 192 0.65 2.97 5.79
C MET A 192 -0.71 3.65 5.62
N ILE A 193 -1.11 4.50 6.57
CA ILE A 193 -2.34 5.31 6.48
C ILE A 193 -2.28 6.22 5.24
N PHE A 194 -1.16 6.91 5.01
CA PHE A 194 -0.96 7.76 3.84
C PHE A 194 -1.08 6.99 2.51
N LYS A 195 -0.56 5.75 2.44
CA LYS A 195 -0.78 4.88 1.27
C LYS A 195 -2.26 4.55 1.07
N GLY A 196 -3.00 4.30 2.16
CA GLY A 196 -4.45 4.10 2.11
C GLY A 196 -5.19 5.30 1.53
N PHE A 197 -4.83 6.51 1.96
CA PHE A 197 -5.38 7.75 1.40
C PHE A 197 -5.06 7.90 -0.09
N GLN A 198 -3.83 7.64 -0.54
CA GLN A 198 -3.48 7.70 -1.96
C GLN A 198 -4.29 6.72 -2.83
N MET A 199 -4.54 5.50 -2.33
CA MET A 199 -5.38 4.55 -3.07
C MET A 199 -6.83 5.01 -3.15
N THR A 200 -7.35 5.55 -2.05
CA THR A 200 -8.71 6.10 -1.99
C THR A 200 -8.88 7.31 -2.91
N GLU A 201 -7.90 8.21 -2.96
CA GLU A 201 -7.88 9.36 -3.86
C GLU A 201 -7.94 8.90 -5.33
N LYS A 202 -7.15 7.89 -5.71
CA LYS A 202 -7.19 7.32 -7.06
C LYS A 202 -8.56 6.73 -7.40
N GLN A 203 -9.18 6.00 -6.47
CA GLN A 203 -10.52 5.46 -6.69
C GLN A 203 -11.57 6.55 -6.82
N LEU A 204 -11.52 7.58 -5.96
CA LEU A 204 -12.43 8.70 -6.04
C LEU A 204 -12.31 9.44 -7.38
N LYS A 205 -11.08 9.61 -7.89
CA LYS A 205 -10.84 10.22 -9.20
C LYS A 205 -11.46 9.41 -10.34
N ILE A 206 -11.42 8.09 -10.27
CA ILE A 206 -12.09 7.20 -11.24
C ILE A 206 -13.61 7.36 -11.12
N ALA A 207 -14.16 7.24 -9.92
CA ALA A 207 -15.60 7.38 -9.69
C ALA A 207 -16.16 8.74 -10.15
N ILE A 208 -15.43 9.84 -9.93
CA ILE A 208 -15.80 11.16 -10.44
C ILE A 208 -15.80 11.18 -11.98
N LYS A 209 -14.79 10.59 -12.62
CA LYS A 209 -14.71 10.53 -14.08
C LYS A 209 -15.86 9.71 -14.67
N ASP A 210 -16.19 8.59 -14.05
CA ASP A 210 -17.29 7.72 -14.48
C ASP A 210 -18.64 8.44 -14.32
N ALA A 211 -18.88 9.08 -13.17
CA ALA A 211 -20.09 9.88 -12.93
C ALA A 211 -20.22 11.06 -13.91
N LEU A 212 -19.11 11.71 -14.28
CA LEU A 212 -19.12 12.75 -15.31
C LEU A 212 -19.49 12.20 -16.69
N ASN A 213 -18.99 11.01 -17.04
CA ASN A 213 -19.31 10.36 -18.31
C ASN A 213 -20.79 9.93 -18.36
N GLU A 214 -21.31 9.32 -17.28
CA GLU A 214 -22.73 8.98 -17.16
C GLU A 214 -23.62 10.22 -17.27
N ASN A 215 -23.25 11.33 -16.62
CA ASN A 215 -23.99 12.58 -16.72
C ASN A 215 -24.00 13.13 -18.16
N SER A 216 -22.87 13.05 -18.87
CA SER A 216 -22.81 13.43 -20.29
C SER A 216 -23.76 12.59 -21.14
N GLN A 217 -23.82 11.27 -20.91
CA GLN A 217 -24.73 10.36 -21.63
C GLN A 217 -26.19 10.67 -21.30
N LEU A 218 -26.51 10.91 -20.02
CA LEU A 218 -27.85 11.31 -19.61
C LEU A 218 -28.28 12.62 -20.27
N GLN A 219 -27.39 13.61 -20.34
CA GLN A 219 -27.69 14.88 -21.01
C GLN A 219 -27.97 14.68 -22.51
N GLU A 220 -27.26 13.77 -23.18
CA GLU A 220 -27.54 13.43 -24.58
C GLU A 220 -28.88 12.73 -24.73
N SER A 221 -29.20 11.76 -23.85
CA SER A 221 -30.50 11.10 -23.83
C SER A 221 -31.66 12.08 -23.57
N GLN A 222 -31.46 13.07 -22.69
CA GLN A 222 -32.45 14.11 -22.43
C GLN A 222 -32.73 14.95 -23.67
N LYS A 223 -31.69 15.30 -24.45
CA LYS A 223 -31.85 16.03 -25.71
C LYS A 223 -32.62 15.21 -26.74
N GLN A 224 -32.34 13.91 -26.84
CA GLN A 224 -33.07 13.00 -27.74
C GLN A 224 -34.55 12.90 -27.36
N LEU A 225 -34.87 12.71 -26.08
CA LEU A 225 -36.25 12.68 -25.60
C LEU A 225 -36.98 14.01 -25.84
N PHE A 226 -36.28 15.14 -25.71
CA PHE A 226 -36.87 16.45 -26.02
C PHE A 226 -37.23 16.58 -27.49
N GLN A 227 -36.34 16.15 -28.40
CA GLN A 227 -36.62 16.11 -29.84
C GLN A 227 -37.79 15.18 -30.16
N GLU A 228 -37.85 14.00 -29.53
CA GLU A 228 -38.96 13.07 -29.72
C GLU A 228 -40.29 13.67 -29.24
N ALA A 229 -40.30 14.38 -28.11
CA ALA A 229 -41.48 15.09 -27.61
C ALA A 229 -41.94 16.21 -28.56
N GLU A 230 -41.01 16.94 -29.18
CA GLU A 230 -41.34 17.93 -30.22
C GLU A 230 -42.01 17.28 -31.43
N VAL A 231 -41.49 16.14 -31.92
CA VAL A 231 -42.11 15.38 -33.02
C VAL A 231 -43.51 14.89 -32.63
N TRP A 232 -43.71 14.38 -31.43
CA TRP A 232 -45.04 13.98 -30.95
C TRP A 232 -46.01 15.17 -30.87
N ASN A 233 -45.54 16.35 -30.46
CA ASN A 233 -46.36 17.56 -30.47
C ASN A 233 -46.80 17.95 -31.88
N GLU A 234 -45.90 17.85 -32.87
CA GLU A 234 -46.26 18.09 -34.27
C GLU A 234 -47.34 17.11 -34.75
N GLN A 235 -47.19 15.81 -34.46
CA GLN A 235 -48.18 14.79 -34.81
C GLN A 235 -49.54 15.04 -34.15
N VAL A 236 -49.56 15.41 -32.87
CA VAL A 236 -50.80 15.77 -32.16
C VAL A 236 -51.44 17.01 -32.78
N SER A 237 -50.64 18.01 -33.15
CA SER A 237 -51.15 19.21 -33.81
C SER A 237 -51.79 18.90 -35.17
N GLU A 238 -51.20 17.97 -35.92
CA GLU A 238 -51.71 17.55 -37.23
C GLU A 238 -52.99 16.72 -37.09
N LEU A 239 -53.03 15.77 -36.16
CA LEU A 239 -54.27 15.05 -35.82
C LEU A 239 -55.38 16.00 -35.37
N ASN A 240 -55.04 17.06 -34.63
CA ASN A 240 -56.02 18.04 -34.21
C ASN A 240 -56.58 18.84 -35.40
N LYS A 241 -55.77 19.18 -36.41
CA LYS A 241 -56.28 19.78 -37.66
C LYS A 241 -57.24 18.83 -38.38
N GLN A 242 -56.85 17.56 -38.52
CA GLN A 242 -57.70 16.53 -39.14
C GLN A 242 -59.03 16.36 -38.40
N LYS A 243 -59.00 16.39 -37.07
CA LYS A 243 -60.20 16.36 -36.22
C LYS A 243 -61.13 17.52 -36.53
N ILE A 244 -60.61 18.76 -36.58
CA ILE A 244 -61.40 19.96 -36.89
C ILE A 244 -62.04 19.84 -38.28
N THR A 245 -61.28 19.44 -39.30
CA THR A 245 -61.82 19.26 -40.67
C THR A 245 -62.91 18.18 -40.74
N CYS A 246 -62.75 17.08 -39.98
CA CYS A 246 -63.77 16.03 -39.88
C CYS A 246 -65.04 16.55 -39.19
N GLU A 247 -64.89 17.35 -38.13
CA GLU A 247 -66.00 17.99 -37.42
C GLU A 247 -66.76 18.97 -38.33
N ASP A 248 -66.05 19.81 -39.11
CA ASP A 248 -66.65 20.69 -40.11
C ASP A 248 -67.43 19.92 -41.19
N SER A 249 -66.85 18.81 -41.68
CA SER A 249 -67.52 17.92 -42.65
C SER A 249 -68.79 17.31 -42.07
N LYS A 250 -68.78 16.91 -40.79
CA LYS A 250 -69.94 16.39 -40.08
C LYS A 250 -71.04 17.46 -39.98
N VAL A 251 -70.70 18.68 -39.55
CA VAL A 251 -71.66 19.80 -39.46
C VAL A 251 -72.27 20.10 -40.83
N HIS A 252 -71.47 20.10 -41.90
CA HIS A 252 -71.96 20.28 -43.25
C HIS A 252 -72.94 19.17 -43.67
N ALA A 253 -72.62 17.91 -43.39
CA ALA A 253 -73.50 16.78 -43.68
C ALA A 253 -74.82 16.85 -42.89
N GLU A 254 -74.76 17.22 -41.60
CA GLU A 254 -75.95 17.44 -40.77
C GLU A 254 -76.85 18.56 -41.34
N GLN A 255 -76.27 19.65 -41.83
CA GLN A 255 -77.01 20.72 -42.50
C GLN A 255 -77.72 20.22 -43.76
N VAL A 256 -77.02 19.49 -44.63
CA VAL A 256 -77.59 18.89 -45.85
C VAL A 256 -78.75 17.94 -45.51
N LEU A 257 -78.61 17.14 -44.44
CA LEU A 257 -79.68 16.26 -43.96
C LEU A 257 -80.89 17.06 -43.48
N ASN A 258 -80.68 18.13 -42.72
CA ASN A 258 -81.75 19.01 -42.25
C ASN A 258 -82.51 19.67 -43.43
N ASP A 259 -81.78 20.17 -44.43
CA ASP A 259 -82.38 20.74 -45.64
C ASP A 259 -83.22 19.71 -46.41
N LYS A 260 -82.70 18.47 -46.56
CA LYS A 260 -83.46 17.37 -47.15
C LYS A 260 -84.70 17.03 -46.32
N ALA A 261 -84.60 16.98 -44.99
CA ALA A 261 -85.73 16.74 -44.10
C ALA A 261 -86.82 17.84 -44.24
N ASN A 262 -86.41 19.11 -44.33
CA ASN A 262 -87.32 20.24 -44.55
C ASN A 262 -88.00 20.16 -45.93
N ARG A 263 -87.28 19.73 -46.97
CA ARG A 263 -87.87 19.48 -48.30
C ARG A 263 -88.89 18.35 -48.27
N ILE A 264 -88.58 17.24 -47.60
CA ILE A 264 -89.51 16.12 -47.40
C ILE A 264 -90.76 16.63 -46.70
N LYS A 265 -90.61 17.34 -45.57
CA LYS A 265 -91.73 17.93 -44.84
C LYS A 265 -92.62 18.80 -45.73
N THR A 266 -92.04 19.70 -46.52
CA THR A 266 -92.78 20.56 -47.46
C THR A 266 -93.51 19.76 -48.54
N LEU A 267 -92.86 18.72 -49.10
CA LEU A 267 -93.49 17.84 -50.09
C LEU A 267 -94.66 17.06 -49.48
N THR A 268 -94.47 16.51 -48.27
CA THR A 268 -95.52 15.82 -47.50
C THR A 268 -96.70 16.75 -47.22
N GLU A 269 -96.46 18.00 -46.81
CA GLU A 269 -97.52 19.00 -46.60
C GLU A 269 -98.29 19.32 -47.90
N ARG A 270 -97.60 19.43 -49.05
CA ARG A 270 -98.26 19.64 -50.36
C ARG A 270 -99.10 18.42 -50.78
N LEU A 271 -98.57 17.21 -50.57
CA LEU A 271 -99.30 15.96 -50.86
C LEU A 271 -100.56 15.84 -49.99
N LEU A 272 -100.48 16.18 -48.70
CA LEU A 272 -101.65 16.21 -47.82
C LEU A 272 -102.71 17.20 -48.30
N LYS A 273 -102.32 18.43 -48.66
CA LYS A 273 -103.27 19.41 -49.23
C LYS A 273 -103.94 18.86 -50.48
N MET A 274 -103.18 18.26 -51.40
CA MET A 274 -103.72 17.67 -52.63
C MET A 274 -104.72 16.54 -52.34
N LYS A 275 -104.45 15.71 -51.33
CA LYS A 275 -105.39 14.69 -50.83
C LYS A 275 -106.67 15.31 -50.29
N ASP A 276 -106.58 16.40 -49.52
CA ASP A 276 -107.76 17.10 -48.98
C ASP A 276 -108.60 17.74 -50.11
N TRP A 277 -107.96 18.30 -51.14
CA TRP A 277 -108.65 18.77 -52.36
C TRP A 277 -109.35 17.62 -53.09
N ALA A 278 -108.69 16.47 -53.24
CA ALA A 278 -109.27 15.28 -53.85
C ALA A 278 -110.45 14.73 -53.04
N ALA A 279 -110.41 14.82 -51.71
CA ALA A 279 -111.53 14.47 -50.84
C ALA A 279 -112.72 15.43 -51.01
N ARG A 280 -112.50 16.75 -51.10
CA ARG A 280 -113.57 17.73 -51.40
C ARG A 280 -114.17 17.54 -52.80
N LEU A 281 -113.34 17.22 -53.80
CA LEU A 281 -113.81 16.94 -55.16
C LEU A 281 -114.68 15.67 -55.22
N ARG A 282 -114.40 14.69 -54.35
CA ARG A 282 -115.18 13.46 -54.17
C ARG A 282 -116.51 13.70 -53.46
N GLU A 283 -116.65 14.78 -52.69
CA GLU A 283 -117.88 15.12 -51.95
C GLU A 283 -118.87 15.95 -52.79
N ASP A 284 -118.42 16.57 -53.91
CA ASP A 284 -119.25 17.26 -54.92
C ASP A 284 -119.66 16.35 -56.12
N VAL A 285 -119.35 15.05 -56.06
CA VAL A 285 -119.86 14.04 -57.01
C VAL A 285 -120.59 12.97 -56.20
N THR A 286 -121.91 13.14 -56.06
CA THR A 286 -122.80 12.02 -55.80
C THR A 286 -122.75 11.05 -56.98
N ASP A 287 -122.62 9.76 -56.64
CA ASP A 287 -122.82 8.55 -57.45
C ASP A 287 -121.89 8.38 -58.66
N ASP A 288 -120.99 7.39 -58.62
CA ASP A 288 -121.33 5.99 -58.96
C ASP A 288 -120.06 5.11 -59.01
N ASP A 289 -120.25 3.82 -58.77
CA ASP A 289 -119.38 2.69 -59.09
C ASP A 289 -118.01 2.50 -58.40
N ASN A 290 -118.09 1.74 -57.31
CA ASN A 290 -117.42 0.44 -57.13
C ASN A 290 -116.56 -0.06 -58.32
N LEU A 291 -115.24 -0.21 -58.10
CA LEU A 291 -114.47 -1.36 -58.59
C LEU A 291 -113.23 -1.58 -57.69
N GLU A 292 -113.27 -2.67 -56.92
CA GLU A 292 -112.08 -3.37 -56.43
C GLU A 292 -111.17 -3.72 -57.61
N LEU A 293 -109.87 -3.47 -57.48
CA LEU A 293 -108.88 -4.10 -58.34
C LEU A 293 -107.63 -4.43 -57.51
N GLU A 294 -107.74 -5.58 -56.86
CA GLU A 294 -106.66 -6.39 -56.35
C GLU A 294 -105.74 -6.77 -57.54
N VAL A 295 -104.48 -6.33 -57.53
CA VAL A 295 -103.45 -6.84 -58.43
C VAL A 295 -102.33 -7.43 -57.58
N ASN A 296 -102.42 -8.74 -57.39
CA ASN A 296 -101.28 -9.61 -57.19
C ASN A 296 -100.53 -9.73 -58.52
N SER A 297 -99.21 -9.54 -58.51
CA SER A 297 -98.31 -10.17 -59.47
C SER A 297 -96.98 -10.45 -58.81
N GLU A 298 -96.76 -11.72 -58.47
CA GLU A 298 -95.43 -12.29 -58.30
C GLU A 298 -94.69 -12.28 -59.64
N SER A 299 -93.37 -12.07 -59.60
CA SER A 299 -92.44 -12.37 -60.69
C SER A 299 -91.03 -12.51 -60.11
N GLU A 300 -90.59 -13.75 -59.99
CA GLU A 300 -89.23 -14.17 -59.65
C GLU A 300 -88.22 -13.97 -60.81
N ASP A 301 -86.94 -14.10 -60.42
CA ASP A 301 -85.69 -14.27 -61.18
C ASP A 301 -85.07 -13.04 -61.86
N GLY A 302 -83.79 -12.68 -61.66
CA GLY A 302 -82.70 -13.28 -60.90
C GLY A 302 -81.37 -12.80 -61.51
N LEU A 303 -80.44 -12.26 -60.71
CA LEU A 303 -79.02 -12.18 -61.07
C LEU A 303 -78.14 -11.92 -59.83
N LYS A 304 -77.24 -12.89 -59.60
CA LYS A 304 -76.23 -13.01 -58.55
C LYS A 304 -75.40 -11.75 -58.32
N SER A 305 -75.18 -11.41 -57.04
CA SER A 305 -73.83 -11.16 -56.51
C SER A 305 -73.84 -11.08 -54.98
N THR A 306 -73.17 -12.03 -54.33
CA THR A 306 -72.62 -11.87 -52.98
C THR A 306 -71.27 -11.13 -53.11
N PRO A 307 -70.86 -10.33 -52.11
CA PRO A 307 -70.16 -10.95 -50.98
C PRO A 307 -70.63 -10.45 -49.61
N ALA A 308 -70.71 -11.40 -48.68
CA ALA A 308 -70.63 -11.13 -47.26
C ALA A 308 -69.17 -10.79 -46.89
N SER A 309 -68.96 -9.71 -46.15
CA SER A 309 -67.81 -9.52 -45.26
C SER A 309 -68.17 -8.49 -44.20
N PRO A 310 -68.29 -8.89 -42.92
CA PRO A 310 -68.33 -7.97 -41.79
C PRO A 310 -66.96 -7.33 -41.60
N TRP A 311 -67.00 -6.07 -41.18
CA TRP A 311 -65.85 -5.30 -40.72
C TRP A 311 -65.01 -6.08 -39.71
N THR A 312 -63.72 -6.27 -40.02
CA THR A 312 -62.65 -6.56 -39.05
C THR A 312 -61.70 -5.35 -38.99
N PRO A 313 -61.37 -4.83 -37.80
CA PRO A 313 -60.43 -3.71 -37.64
C PRO A 313 -58.97 -4.18 -37.87
N PRO A 314 -58.06 -3.34 -38.41
CA PRO A 314 -56.65 -3.66 -38.47
C PRO A 314 -55.96 -3.12 -37.21
N PHE A 315 -55.93 -3.91 -36.14
CA PHE A 315 -54.98 -3.71 -35.05
C PHE A 315 -54.48 -5.07 -34.57
N THR A 316 -53.50 -5.61 -35.29
CA THR A 316 -52.52 -6.54 -34.71
C THR A 316 -51.23 -5.78 -34.51
N LEU A 317 -51.05 -5.28 -33.28
CA LEU A 317 -49.73 -4.96 -32.74
C LEU A 317 -48.91 -6.26 -32.68
N PRO A 318 -47.66 -6.29 -33.17
CA PRO A 318 -46.70 -7.26 -32.71
C PRO A 318 -46.24 -6.83 -31.32
N CYS A 319 -46.76 -7.49 -30.28
CA CYS A 319 -46.12 -7.48 -28.96
C CYS A 319 -44.80 -8.24 -29.05
N HIS A 320 -43.71 -7.54 -29.36
CA HIS A 320 -42.38 -8.02 -29.01
C HIS A 320 -42.16 -7.76 -27.52
N CYS A 321 -42.60 -8.69 -26.67
CA CYS A 321 -42.06 -8.83 -25.33
C CYS A 321 -40.65 -9.41 -25.48
N HIS A 322 -39.64 -8.54 -25.57
CA HIS A 322 -38.31 -8.93 -25.11
C HIS A 322 -38.37 -9.04 -23.59
N SER A 323 -38.24 -10.27 -23.09
CA SER A 323 -37.94 -10.53 -21.69
C SER A 323 -36.62 -9.84 -21.37
N ILE A 324 -36.68 -8.68 -20.70
CA ILE A 324 -35.56 -8.21 -19.90
C ILE A 324 -35.62 -9.04 -18.63
N SER A 325 -34.75 -10.05 -18.57
CA SER A 325 -34.38 -10.73 -17.36
C SER A 325 -33.82 -9.72 -16.35
N GLU A 326 -34.64 -9.30 -15.39
CA GLU A 326 -34.16 -8.70 -14.16
C GLU A 326 -33.45 -9.79 -13.33
N THR A 327 -32.14 -9.74 -13.33
CA THR A 327 -31.33 -10.25 -12.20
C THR A 327 -30.61 -9.07 -11.58
N VAL A 328 -31.36 -8.25 -10.83
CA VAL A 328 -30.80 -7.37 -9.80
C VAL A 328 -30.93 -8.11 -8.48
N CYS A 329 -29.89 -8.86 -8.14
CA CYS A 329 -29.72 -9.43 -6.81
C CYS A 329 -28.66 -8.59 -6.08
N SER A 330 -29.09 -7.67 -5.22
CA SER A 330 -28.56 -7.49 -3.85
C SER A 330 -29.08 -6.21 -3.20
N PRO A 331 -29.83 -6.31 -2.09
CA PRO A 331 -30.00 -5.20 -1.18
C PRO A 331 -28.78 -5.08 -0.26
N SER A 332 -28.32 -3.84 -0.18
CA SER A 332 -27.55 -3.27 0.92
C SER A 332 -27.99 -3.82 2.29
N LYS A 333 -27.01 -4.31 3.07
CA LYS A 333 -27.08 -4.35 4.53
C LYS A 333 -26.07 -3.33 5.07
N TYR A 334 -26.55 -2.15 5.43
CA TYR A 334 -25.82 -1.25 6.33
C TYR A 334 -26.08 -1.70 7.77
N THR A 335 -25.07 -2.31 8.40
CA THR A 335 -24.96 -2.37 9.85
C THR A 335 -24.34 -1.06 10.33
N VAL A 336 -25.16 -0.23 10.96
CA VAL A 336 -24.70 0.82 11.88
C VAL A 336 -24.33 0.11 13.18
N THR A 337 -23.04 0.08 13.50
CA THR A 337 -22.55 -0.23 14.85
C THR A 337 -21.66 0.90 15.30
N SER A 338 -22.23 1.68 16.22
CA SER A 338 -21.57 2.44 17.29
C SER A 338 -20.19 1.89 17.67
N VAL A 339 -19.16 2.75 17.61
CA VAL A 339 -18.19 3.03 18.69
C VAL A 339 -17.75 4.48 18.57
#